data_AF-A0A1E3HGV7-F1
#
_entry.id   AF-A0A1E3HGV7-F1
#
_cell.length_a   1.000
_cell.length_b   1.000
_cell.length_c   1.000
_cell.angle_alpha   90.00
_cell.angle_beta   90.00
_cell.angle_gamma   90.00
#
_symmetry.space_group_name_H-M   'P 1'
#
loop_
_entity.id
_entity.type
_entity.pdbx_description
1 polymer ?
#
loop_
_entity_poly.entity_id
_entity_poly.type
_entity_poly.pdbx_seq_one_letter_code
_entity_poly.pdbx_strand_id
1 'polypeptide(L)'
;MSLDLSTFPPNSRYGNLSNAYTGHMCYCPGHLDLSAPKSSVGEWVGSGKPLTPGTVVQVVTFEDGNSTFLCRGCGVSAVGCSTGDPDEYDMETAGIYEDYKNTFKKAVSVQAGAMTPEGGFLAFCVEATPFKIDRDTMTDPDTVSRKFTEFAQLQTVDESKISLAEEWCFQDWEKDSQHKS
;
A
#
# COMPACT_ATOMS: atom_id res chain seq x y z
N MET A 1 20.79 10.14 -7.09
CA MET A 1 19.53 10.43 -7.82
C MET A 1 18.62 11.15 -6.84
N SER A 2 18.03 12.29 -7.19
CA SER A 2 17.05 12.98 -6.33
C SER A 2 15.78 12.14 -6.28
N LEU A 3 15.23 11.88 -5.10
CA LEU A 3 13.88 11.33 -5.00
C LEU A 3 12.91 12.36 -5.59
N ASP A 4 12.18 11.97 -6.62
CA ASP A 4 11.02 12.72 -7.07
C ASP A 4 9.88 12.44 -6.08
N LEU A 5 9.75 13.33 -5.09
CA LEU A 5 8.71 13.29 -4.07
C LEU A 5 7.47 14.10 -4.49
N SER A 6 7.36 14.48 -5.77
CA SER A 6 6.24 15.29 -6.26
C SER A 6 4.90 14.55 -6.22
N THR A 7 4.92 13.22 -6.15
CA THR A 7 3.72 12.38 -5.99
C THR A 7 3.66 11.78 -4.60
N PHE A 8 2.61 12.13 -3.86
CA PHE A 8 2.29 11.53 -2.55
C PHE A 8 1.11 10.54 -2.70
N PRO A 9 1.19 9.32 -2.15
CA PRO A 9 2.27 8.82 -1.30
C PRO A 9 3.55 8.52 -2.10
N PRO A 10 4.73 8.64 -1.47
CA PRO A 10 5.97 8.24 -2.11
C PRO A 10 5.88 6.75 -2.48
N ASN A 11 6.61 6.35 -3.52
CA ASN A 11 6.71 4.93 -3.89
C ASN A 11 7.11 4.14 -2.63
N SER A 12 6.35 3.09 -2.31
CA SER A 12 6.59 2.23 -1.15
C SER A 12 8.03 1.71 -1.03
N ARG A 13 8.82 1.69 -2.12
CA ARG A 13 10.24 1.33 -2.14
C ARG A 13 11.18 2.34 -1.47
N TYR A 14 10.73 3.57 -1.22
CA TYR A 14 11.54 4.60 -0.58
C TYR A 14 11.36 4.53 0.93
N GLY A 15 12.10 3.68 1.63
CA GLY A 15 12.25 3.70 3.10
C GLY A 15 13.59 4.35 3.51
N ASN A 16 13.62 5.08 4.63
CA ASN A 16 14.86 5.52 5.24
C ASN A 16 15.32 4.48 6.26
N LEU A 17 16.22 3.57 5.90
CA LEU A 17 16.94 2.76 6.86
C LEU A 17 18.39 2.56 6.41
N SER A 18 19.28 2.94 7.30
CA SER A 18 20.74 2.88 7.16
C SER A 18 21.32 1.46 7.26
N ASN A 19 20.53 0.38 7.29
CA ASN A 19 21.04 -0.98 7.41
C ASN A 19 20.16 -2.02 6.67
N ALA A 20 20.80 -2.76 5.75
CA ALA A 20 20.54 -4.11 5.24
C ALA A 20 19.15 -4.54 4.70
N TYR A 21 18.04 -3.83 4.94
CA TYR A 21 16.71 -4.23 4.44
C TYR A 21 16.20 -3.27 3.37
N THR A 22 16.03 -3.76 2.14
CA THR A 22 15.35 -3.07 1.02
C THR A 22 13.83 -3.24 1.16
N GLY A 23 13.28 -2.72 2.26
CA GLY A 23 11.89 -2.91 2.65
C GLY A 23 10.90 -1.97 1.96
N HIS A 24 9.70 -2.48 1.70
CA HIS A 24 8.57 -1.63 1.35
C HIS A 24 7.96 -0.97 2.60
N MET A 25 7.41 0.24 2.44
CA MET A 25 6.75 1.00 3.49
C MET A 25 5.33 1.37 3.04
N CYS A 26 4.36 1.28 3.95
CA CYS A 26 3.01 1.77 3.74
C CYS A 26 2.90 3.23 4.22
N TYR A 27 2.77 4.14 3.26
CA TYR A 27 2.65 5.59 3.47
C TYR A 27 1.18 6.07 3.48
N CYS A 28 0.30 5.28 4.11
CA CYS A 28 -1.06 5.72 4.36
C CYS A 28 -1.07 6.80 5.46
N PRO A 29 -1.93 7.84 5.38
CA PRO A 29 -2.06 8.85 6.43
C PRO A 29 -2.20 8.28 7.85
N GLY A 30 -2.91 7.14 8.01
CA GLY A 30 -3.02 6.45 9.29
C GLY A 30 -1.73 5.81 9.84
N HIS A 31 -0.60 5.95 9.15
CA HIS A 31 0.72 5.51 9.59
C HIS A 31 1.73 6.66 9.68
N LEU A 32 1.34 7.88 9.31
CA LEU A 32 2.23 9.03 9.31
C LEU A 32 1.99 9.89 10.54
N ASP A 33 3.05 10.58 10.96
CA ASP A 33 2.91 11.70 11.86
C ASP A 33 2.43 12.93 11.07
N LEU A 34 1.11 13.13 11.10
CA LEU A 34 0.42 14.24 10.43
C LEU A 34 0.51 15.56 11.20
N SER A 35 1.19 15.58 12.36
CA SER A 35 1.46 16.84 13.06
C SER A 35 2.59 17.65 12.40
N ALA A 36 3.42 16.98 11.58
CA ALA A 36 4.45 17.64 10.77
C ALA A 36 3.87 18.13 9.42
N PRO A 37 4.34 19.26 8.89
CA PRO A 37 3.87 19.77 7.59
C PRO A 37 4.49 18.99 6.42
N LYS A 38 3.81 18.98 5.26
CA LYS A 38 4.29 18.37 4.01
C LYS A 38 5.70 18.80 3.62
N SER A 39 6.14 20.03 3.92
CA SER A 39 7.53 20.45 3.63
C SER A 39 8.59 19.57 4.30
N SER A 40 8.21 18.82 5.34
CA SER A 40 9.03 17.81 6.01
C SER A 40 8.96 16.42 5.36
N VAL A 41 8.63 16.27 4.05
CA VAL A 41 8.55 14.94 3.39
C VAL A 41 9.78 14.06 3.67
N GLY A 42 10.97 14.64 3.79
CA GLY A 42 12.19 13.92 4.15
C GLY A 42 12.14 13.22 5.52
N GLU A 43 11.34 13.73 6.46
CA GLU A 43 11.06 13.14 7.78
C GLU A 43 9.99 12.05 7.72
N TRP A 44 9.17 12.02 6.66
CA TRP A 44 8.19 10.96 6.44
C TRP A 44 8.76 9.75 5.72
N VAL A 45 9.81 9.93 4.90
CA VAL A 45 10.53 8.79 4.32
C VAL A 45 11.12 7.96 5.46
N GLY A 46 10.63 6.73 5.63
CA GLY A 46 10.99 5.86 6.74
C GLY A 46 10.06 5.90 7.97
N SER A 47 9.10 6.81 8.04
CA SER A 47 8.12 6.86 9.16
C SER A 47 6.85 6.04 8.91
N GLY A 48 6.60 5.64 7.65
CA GLY A 48 5.49 4.77 7.30
C GLY A 48 5.56 3.42 8.00
N LYS A 49 4.49 2.62 7.90
CA LYS A 49 4.51 1.27 8.48
C LYS A 49 5.39 0.34 7.64
N PRO A 50 6.41 -0.33 8.22
CA PRO A 50 7.17 -1.35 7.49
C PRO A 50 6.28 -2.49 6.98
N LEU A 51 6.54 -2.91 5.74
CA LEU A 51 5.91 -4.06 5.10
C LEU A 51 6.94 -5.19 5.02
N THR A 52 7.02 -5.98 6.08
CA THR A 52 7.94 -7.11 6.21
C THR A 52 7.44 -8.34 5.45
N PRO A 53 8.28 -9.37 5.21
CA PRO A 53 7.84 -10.61 4.58
C PRO A 53 6.61 -11.20 5.28
N GLY A 54 5.66 -11.71 4.50
CA GLY A 54 4.39 -12.22 5.00
C GLY A 54 3.33 -11.15 5.30
N THR A 55 3.69 -9.86 5.37
CA THR A 55 2.71 -8.79 5.62
C THR A 55 1.63 -8.80 4.55
N VAL A 56 0.37 -8.86 4.97
CA VAL A 56 -0.78 -8.73 4.07
C VAL A 56 -0.85 -7.30 3.52
N VAL A 57 -0.77 -7.21 2.20
CA VAL A 57 -0.71 -5.96 1.44
C VAL A 57 -1.74 -5.92 0.34
N GLN A 58 -1.96 -4.71 -0.16
CA GLN A 58 -2.69 -4.41 -1.36
C GLN A 58 -1.74 -3.67 -2.31
N VAL A 59 -1.61 -4.19 -3.53
CA VAL A 59 -0.93 -3.51 -4.62
C VAL A 59 -1.96 -2.62 -5.31
N VAL A 60 -1.71 -1.31 -5.30
CA VAL A 60 -2.50 -0.34 -6.05
C VAL A 60 -1.75 0.01 -7.32
N THR A 61 -2.40 -0.18 -8.46
CA THR A 61 -1.85 0.15 -9.79
C THR A 61 -2.50 1.42 -10.31
N PHE A 62 -1.70 2.30 -10.89
CA PHE A 62 -2.12 3.58 -11.44
C PHE A 62 -2.21 3.55 -12.98
N GLU A 63 -2.88 4.55 -13.56
CA GLU A 63 -3.08 4.71 -15.01
C GLU A 63 -1.76 4.71 -15.83
N ASP A 64 -0.67 5.18 -15.23
CA ASP A 64 0.67 5.22 -15.85
C ASP A 64 1.40 3.86 -15.81
N GLY A 65 0.76 2.83 -15.22
CA GLY A 65 1.33 1.49 -15.05
C GLY A 65 2.21 1.33 -13.81
N ASN A 66 2.51 2.40 -13.07
CA ASN A 66 3.22 2.31 -11.80
C ASN A 66 2.33 1.69 -10.72
N SER A 67 2.95 1.18 -9.67
CA SER A 67 2.25 0.60 -8.54
C SER A 67 2.90 0.92 -7.21
N THR A 68 2.11 0.95 -6.15
CA THR A 68 2.59 1.08 -4.77
C THR A 68 1.97 0.00 -3.87
N PHE A 69 2.71 -0.37 -2.84
CA PHE A 69 2.25 -1.30 -1.81
C PHE A 69 1.65 -0.54 -0.63
N LEU A 70 0.48 -0.99 -0.19
CA LEU A 70 -0.19 -0.50 1.00
C LEU A 70 -0.54 -1.70 1.88
N CYS A 71 -0.57 -1.53 3.20
CA CYS A 71 -1.03 -2.61 4.07
C CYS A 71 -2.53 -2.87 3.83
N ARG A 72 -3.04 -4.04 4.26
CA ARG A 72 -4.43 -4.50 4.02
C ARG A 72 -5.52 -3.43 4.20
N GLY A 73 -5.41 -2.59 5.24
CA GLY A 73 -6.42 -1.58 5.56
C GLY A 73 -6.28 -0.28 4.75
N CYS A 74 -5.20 -0.10 4.01
CA CYS A 74 -4.85 1.17 3.41
C CYS A 74 -5.12 1.24 1.91
N GLY A 75 -5.02 0.14 1.15
CA GLY A 75 -5.18 0.19 -0.31
C GLY A 75 -6.56 0.62 -0.78
N VAL A 76 -7.60 -0.10 -0.36
CA VAL A 76 -8.99 0.21 -0.75
C VAL A 76 -9.44 1.51 -0.12
N SER A 77 -9.07 1.78 1.14
CA SER A 77 -9.37 3.04 1.82
C SER A 77 -8.77 4.22 1.06
N ALA A 78 -7.52 4.14 0.61
CA ALA A 78 -6.88 5.18 -0.19
C ALA A 78 -7.64 5.47 -1.49
N VAL A 79 -8.11 4.41 -2.18
CA VAL A 79 -8.95 4.55 -3.37
C VAL A 79 -10.28 5.18 -3.02
N GLY A 80 -10.95 4.74 -1.95
CA GLY A 80 -12.19 5.33 -1.46
C GLY A 80 -12.05 6.82 -1.16
N CYS A 81 -11.00 7.22 -0.43
CA CYS A 81 -10.67 8.62 -0.14
C CYS A 81 -10.48 9.48 -1.38
N SER A 82 -10.16 8.89 -2.55
CA SER A 82 -10.05 9.65 -3.80
C SER A 82 -11.39 9.91 -4.50
N THR A 83 -12.45 9.22 -4.07
CA THR A 83 -13.81 9.35 -4.63
C THR A 83 -14.73 10.22 -3.78
N GLY A 84 -14.28 10.66 -2.60
CA GLY A 84 -15.04 11.54 -1.73
C GLY A 84 -14.12 12.34 -0.82
N ASP A 85 -14.70 12.82 0.26
CA ASP A 85 -14.03 13.63 1.27
C ASP A 85 -13.78 12.73 2.49
N PRO A 86 -12.54 12.26 2.74
CA PRO A 86 -12.23 11.49 3.94
C PRO A 86 -12.38 12.35 5.20
N ASP A 87 -12.36 11.72 6.39
CA ASP A 87 -12.21 12.46 7.65
C ASP A 87 -10.90 13.29 7.59
N GLU A 88 -11.08 14.59 7.37
CA GLU A 88 -10.17 15.46 6.62
C GLU A 88 -9.12 16.18 7.48
N TYR A 89 -9.35 16.23 8.79
CA TYR A 89 -8.76 17.28 9.62
C TYR A 89 -7.24 17.16 9.76
N ASP A 90 -6.72 15.94 9.87
CA ASP A 90 -5.29 15.72 10.11
C ASP A 90 -4.47 15.81 8.81
N MET A 91 -5.03 15.40 7.68
CA MET A 91 -4.36 15.47 6.36
C MET A 91 -4.31 16.89 5.81
N GLU A 92 -5.36 17.67 6.06
CA GLU A 92 -5.44 19.08 5.70
C GLU A 92 -4.39 19.88 6.48
N THR A 93 -4.28 19.62 7.79
CA THR A 93 -3.28 20.24 8.67
C THR A 93 -1.84 19.92 8.22
N ALA A 94 -1.58 18.67 7.82
CA ALA A 94 -0.30 18.26 7.25
C ALA A 94 -0.07 18.80 5.83
N GLY A 95 -1.10 19.33 5.15
CA GLY A 95 -1.01 19.85 3.79
C GLY A 95 -0.78 18.77 2.72
N ILE A 96 -1.24 17.53 2.95
CA ILE A 96 -1.10 16.39 2.01
C ILE A 96 -2.41 15.97 1.37
N TYR A 97 -3.52 16.55 1.82
CA TYR A 97 -4.86 16.13 1.44
C TYR A 97 -5.05 16.07 -0.08
N GLU A 98 -4.82 17.20 -0.76
CA GLU A 98 -4.98 17.31 -2.21
C GLU A 98 -4.05 16.38 -2.98
N ASP A 99 -2.78 16.25 -2.59
CA ASP A 99 -1.85 15.37 -3.31
C ASP A 99 -2.24 13.90 -3.16
N TYR A 100 -2.64 13.48 -1.95
CA TYR A 100 -3.10 12.12 -1.69
C TYR A 100 -4.34 11.80 -2.53
N LYS A 101 -5.33 12.70 -2.52
CA LYS A 101 -6.56 12.55 -3.30
C LYS A 101 -6.25 12.45 -4.79
N ASN A 102 -5.42 13.35 -5.32
CA ASN A 102 -5.07 13.41 -6.74
C ASN A 102 -4.26 12.20 -7.21
N THR A 103 -3.38 11.65 -6.37
CA THR A 103 -2.64 10.43 -6.69
C THR A 103 -3.56 9.22 -6.77
N PHE A 104 -4.38 9.00 -5.74
CA PHE A 104 -5.27 7.84 -5.74
C PHE A 104 -6.45 7.96 -6.69
N LYS A 105 -6.78 9.16 -7.17
CA LYS A 105 -7.75 9.35 -8.27
C LYS A 105 -7.33 8.65 -9.56
N LYS A 106 -6.02 8.51 -9.78
CA LYS A 106 -5.43 7.80 -10.94
C LYS A 106 -5.28 6.30 -10.71
N ALA A 107 -5.74 5.77 -9.58
CA ALA A 107 -5.72 4.33 -9.33
C ALA A 107 -6.74 3.63 -10.23
N VAL A 108 -6.30 2.56 -10.92
CA VAL A 108 -7.12 1.75 -11.84
C VAL A 108 -7.38 0.35 -11.33
N SER A 109 -6.57 -0.17 -10.41
CA SER A 109 -6.83 -1.45 -9.78
C SER A 109 -6.19 -1.64 -8.43
N VAL A 110 -6.77 -2.55 -7.65
CA VAL A 110 -6.25 -3.02 -6.35
C VAL A 110 -6.16 -4.55 -6.38
N GLN A 111 -5.06 -5.10 -5.86
CA GLN A 111 -4.90 -6.54 -5.73
C GLN A 111 -4.39 -6.92 -4.35
N ALA A 112 -5.04 -7.89 -3.70
CA ALA A 112 -4.67 -8.36 -2.37
C ALA A 112 -3.65 -9.52 -2.42
N GLY A 113 -2.71 -9.51 -1.48
CA GLY A 113 -1.68 -10.54 -1.36
C GLY A 113 -0.77 -10.31 -0.16
N ALA A 114 0.43 -10.88 -0.21
CA ALA A 114 1.46 -10.71 0.80
C ALA A 114 2.79 -10.23 0.20
N MET A 115 3.61 -9.61 1.04
CA MET A 115 5.01 -9.34 0.72
C MET A 115 5.81 -10.62 0.70
N THR A 116 6.61 -10.84 -0.36
CA THR A 116 7.58 -11.94 -0.40
C THR A 116 8.86 -11.55 0.35
N PRO A 117 9.70 -12.53 0.74
CA PRO A 117 11.00 -12.27 1.38
C PRO A 117 11.92 -11.37 0.56
N GLU A 118 11.82 -11.43 -0.77
CA GLU A 118 12.60 -10.63 -1.72
C GLU A 118 12.04 -9.21 -1.92
N GLY A 119 10.99 -8.82 -1.18
CA GLY A 119 10.28 -7.57 -1.38
C GLY A 119 9.32 -7.59 -2.59
N GLY A 120 8.97 -8.78 -3.07
CA GLY A 120 7.99 -8.97 -4.16
C GLY A 120 6.55 -9.05 -3.65
N PHE A 121 5.66 -9.48 -4.55
CA PHE A 121 4.23 -9.64 -4.28
C PHE A 121 3.77 -11.09 -4.52
N LEU A 122 3.08 -11.67 -3.55
CA LEU A 122 2.38 -12.95 -3.67
C LEU A 122 0.87 -12.72 -3.66
N ALA A 123 0.20 -12.84 -4.81
CA ALA A 123 -1.25 -12.71 -4.91
C ALA A 123 -1.98 -13.90 -4.25
N PHE A 124 -2.94 -13.63 -3.36
CA PHE A 124 -3.66 -14.67 -2.62
C PHE A 124 -4.73 -15.41 -3.44
N CYS A 125 -5.30 -14.77 -4.44
CA CYS A 125 -6.33 -15.41 -5.26
C CYS A 125 -5.70 -16.42 -6.23
N VAL A 126 -6.42 -17.52 -6.50
CA VAL A 126 -6.02 -18.53 -7.50
C VAL A 126 -5.90 -17.88 -8.87
N GLU A 127 -6.96 -17.17 -9.27
CA GLU A 127 -6.91 -16.25 -10.39
C GLU A 127 -6.40 -14.91 -9.88
N ALA A 128 -5.22 -14.50 -10.36
CA ALA A 128 -4.58 -13.25 -9.95
C ALA A 128 -5.24 -12.02 -10.62
N THR A 129 -6.56 -11.99 -10.66
CA THR A 129 -7.34 -10.89 -11.25
C THR A 129 -7.39 -9.73 -10.26
N PRO A 130 -6.95 -8.52 -10.65
CA PRO A 130 -7.09 -7.33 -9.80
C PRO A 130 -8.54 -6.83 -9.76
N PHE A 131 -8.96 -6.28 -8.63
CA PHE A 131 -10.19 -5.48 -8.54
C PHE A 131 -10.02 -4.22 -9.39
N LYS A 132 -10.88 -4.01 -10.38
CA LYS A 132 -10.85 -2.83 -11.25
C LYS A 132 -11.64 -1.68 -10.65
N ILE A 133 -11.06 -0.49 -10.70
CA ILE A 133 -11.70 0.73 -10.23
C ILE A 133 -12.41 1.36 -11.43
N ASP A 134 -13.74 1.35 -11.38
CA ASP A 134 -14.60 1.95 -12.39
C ASP A 134 -15.15 3.28 -11.85
N ARG A 135 -14.56 4.39 -12.30
CA ARG A 135 -14.90 5.73 -11.84
C ARG A 135 -16.26 6.23 -12.33
N ASP A 136 -16.83 5.60 -13.36
CA ASP A 136 -18.17 5.94 -13.83
C ASP A 136 -19.25 5.40 -12.88
N THR A 137 -18.92 4.35 -12.12
CA THR A 137 -19.88 3.69 -11.22
C THR A 137 -19.48 3.66 -9.75
N MET A 138 -18.24 4.03 -9.42
CA MET A 138 -17.70 4.14 -8.06
C MET A 138 -17.40 5.60 -7.73
N THR A 139 -18.46 6.38 -7.52
CA THR A 139 -18.38 7.84 -7.33
C THR A 139 -18.29 8.28 -5.86
N ASP A 140 -18.30 7.34 -4.93
CA ASP A 140 -18.24 7.60 -3.49
C ASP A 140 -17.49 6.48 -2.74
N PRO A 141 -16.92 6.77 -1.55
CA PRO A 141 -16.11 5.81 -0.79
C PRO A 141 -16.85 4.53 -0.38
N ASP A 142 -18.15 4.64 -0.08
CA ASP A 142 -18.97 3.49 0.35
C ASP A 142 -19.21 2.53 -0.81
N THR A 143 -19.46 3.05 -2.01
CA THR A 143 -19.62 2.25 -3.22
C THR A 143 -18.33 1.54 -3.61
N VAL A 144 -17.16 2.20 -3.50
CA VAL A 144 -15.84 1.54 -3.68
C VAL A 144 -15.70 0.37 -2.71
N SER A 145 -15.93 0.62 -1.41
CA SER A 145 -15.74 -0.37 -0.35
C SER A 145 -16.69 -1.57 -0.50
N ARG A 146 -17.95 -1.32 -0.84
CA ARG A 146 -18.96 -2.36 -1.11
C ARG A 146 -18.57 -3.22 -2.31
N LYS A 147 -18.25 -2.61 -3.46
CA LYS A 147 -17.87 -3.37 -4.66
C LYS A 147 -16.58 -4.15 -4.46
N PHE A 148 -15.62 -3.61 -3.72
CA PHE A 148 -14.42 -4.36 -3.35
C PHE A 148 -14.75 -5.59 -2.49
N THR A 149 -15.67 -5.44 -1.53
CA THR A 149 -16.13 -6.55 -0.69
C THR A 149 -16.83 -7.63 -1.50
N GLU A 150 -17.75 -7.24 -2.39
CA GLU A 150 -18.42 -8.15 -3.32
C GLU A 150 -17.41 -8.88 -4.21
N PHE A 151 -16.45 -8.15 -4.78
CA PHE A 151 -15.37 -8.74 -5.58
C PHE A 151 -14.58 -9.77 -4.78
N ALA A 152 -14.17 -9.44 -3.55
CA ALA A 152 -13.38 -10.31 -2.70
C ALA A 152 -14.13 -11.60 -2.31
N GLN A 153 -15.44 -11.51 -2.07
CA GLN A 153 -16.29 -12.67 -1.77
C GLN A 153 -16.44 -13.64 -2.95
N LEU A 154 -16.29 -13.15 -4.18
CA LEU A 154 -16.36 -13.96 -5.39
C LEU A 154 -15.00 -14.61 -5.76
N GLN A 155 -13.90 -14.21 -5.12
CA GLN A 155 -12.59 -14.77 -5.42
C GLN A 155 -12.39 -16.14 -4.78
N THR A 156 -11.74 -17.04 -5.51
CA THR A 156 -11.20 -18.27 -4.91
C THR A 156 -9.81 -17.97 -4.35
N VAL A 157 -9.67 -18.12 -3.03
CA VAL A 157 -8.42 -17.91 -2.32
C VAL A 157 -7.59 -19.19 -2.36
N ASP A 158 -6.29 -19.05 -2.60
CA ASP A 158 -5.32 -20.14 -2.50
C ASP A 158 -4.79 -20.23 -1.07
N GLU A 159 -5.35 -21.15 -0.28
CA GLU A 159 -4.97 -21.34 1.13
C GLU A 159 -3.48 -21.65 1.29
N SER A 160 -2.85 -22.32 0.31
CA SER A 160 -1.41 -22.62 0.37
C SER A 160 -0.55 -21.35 0.36
N LYS A 161 -0.99 -20.31 -0.35
CA LYS A 161 -0.31 -19.01 -0.38
C LYS A 161 -0.51 -18.23 0.91
N ILE A 162 -1.64 -18.41 1.59
CA ILE A 162 -1.87 -17.83 2.92
C ILE A 162 -0.93 -18.49 3.92
N SER A 163 -0.89 -19.82 3.98
CA SER A 163 0.00 -20.53 4.90
C SER A 163 1.47 -20.19 4.65
N LEU A 164 1.88 -20.03 3.39
CA LEU A 164 3.22 -19.59 3.04
C LEU A 164 3.52 -18.16 3.53
N ALA A 165 2.57 -17.23 3.38
CA ALA A 165 2.72 -15.86 3.88
C ALA A 165 2.74 -15.81 5.42
N GLU A 166 1.96 -16.64 6.09
CA GLU A 166 2.01 -16.80 7.55
C GLU A 166 3.36 -17.35 8.00
N GLU A 167 3.88 -18.37 7.32
CA GLU A 167 5.21 -18.92 7.60
C GLU A 167 6.28 -17.81 7.54
N TRP A 168 6.23 -16.96 6.52
CA TRP A 168 7.13 -15.82 6.41
C TRP A 168 7.00 -14.81 7.54
N CYS A 169 5.81 -14.61 8.12
CA CYS A 169 5.67 -13.74 9.30
C CYS A 169 6.40 -14.27 10.54
N PHE A 170 6.53 -15.59 10.67
CA PHE A 170 7.09 -16.25 11.85
C PHE A 170 8.57 -16.69 11.68
N GLN A 171 9.11 -16.59 10.46
CA GLN A 171 10.53 -16.85 10.21
C GLN A 171 11.40 -15.74 10.81
N ASP A 172 12.46 -16.15 11.51
CA ASP A 172 13.42 -15.26 12.17
C ASP A 172 14.47 -14.80 11.14
N TRP A 173 14.07 -13.84 10.29
CA TRP A 173 14.84 -13.38 9.12
C TRP A 173 16.22 -12.80 9.46
N GLU A 174 16.50 -12.46 10.72
CA GLU A 174 17.81 -11.99 11.15
C GLU A 174 18.91 -13.05 11.03
N LYS A 175 18.58 -14.35 11.10
CA LYS A 175 19.58 -15.44 11.10
C LYS A 175 20.09 -15.85 9.72
N ASP A 176 19.28 -15.71 8.67
CA ASP A 176 19.64 -16.17 7.33
C ASP A 176 20.52 -15.17 6.54
N SER A 177 20.51 -13.90 6.96
CA SER A 177 21.35 -12.86 6.38
C SER A 177 22.85 -13.04 6.69
N GLN A 178 23.19 -13.83 7.71
CA GLN A 178 24.58 -14.12 8.11
C GLN A 178 25.24 -15.28 7.34
N HIS A 179 24.51 -16.02 6.50
CA HIS A 179 25.06 -17.18 5.76
C HIS A 179 25.32 -16.92 4.27
N LYS A 180 25.19 -15.67 3.82
CA LYS A 180 25.60 -15.24 2.48
C LYS A 180 26.77 -14.26 2.57
N SER A 181 27.94 -14.77 3.00
CA SER A 181 29.25 -14.12 2.86
C SER A 181 30.22 -15.02 2.13
#